data_AF-A0AAV4FLP4-F1
#
_entry.id   AF-A0AAV4FLP4-F1
#
_cell.length_a   1.000
_cell.length_b   1.000
_cell.length_c   1.000
_cell.angle_alpha   90.00
_cell.angle_beta   90.00
_cell.angle_gamma   90.00
#
_symmetry.space_group_name_H-M   'P 1'
#
loop_
_entity.id
_entity.type
_entity.pdbx_description
1 polymer ?
#
loop_
_entity_poly.entity_id
_entity_poly.type
_entity_poly.pdbx_seq_one_letter_code
_entity_poly.pdbx_strand_id
1 'polypeptide(L)'
;TAFDLSSNSARLALGTFWVVIIIITSTYTADLAAVLTVNTQKEPINTLAELASQSDILPLIDFRGSPIPNNDDDNNDDDDDDDDDDDDDDDDDDDDGNDDESGKEGREEAENETATSGVYKDIASLMKNMPKVTDTVEARKLVEERNMAYLGDMSQIDYLVGEECNKFVRAKSVFNTGALGFIVPKGAPYLDAFNRIIVKLLESGILDEWHRKWWSHDGLTCKPEARLGTGKNLGVIYLAGPFFVFAGATGLGFLFAGAEWVWKTDKFQRVIAYFYFKFKKGKQGDT
;
A
#
# COMPACT_ATOMS: atom_id res chain seq x y z
N THR A 1 29.52 -39.19 -26.72
CA THR A 1 28.48 -39.42 -27.74
C THR A 1 28.58 -38.34 -28.80
N ALA A 2 29.54 -38.46 -29.71
CA ALA A 2 29.51 -37.67 -30.94
C ALA A 2 28.56 -38.41 -31.88
N PHE A 3 27.37 -37.86 -32.11
CA PHE A 3 26.55 -38.31 -33.23
C PHE A 3 27.34 -38.01 -34.49
N ASP A 4 27.92 -39.03 -35.13
CA ASP A 4 28.62 -38.87 -36.39
C ASP A 4 27.57 -38.91 -37.51
N LEU A 5 27.08 -37.73 -37.91
CA LEU A 5 26.14 -37.62 -39.03
C LEU A 5 26.93 -37.60 -40.32
N SER A 6 26.80 -38.68 -41.09
CA SER A 6 27.45 -38.86 -42.39
C SER A 6 26.88 -37.98 -43.50
N SER A 7 25.67 -37.43 -43.32
CA SER A 7 24.96 -36.65 -44.34
C SER A 7 25.07 -35.13 -44.10
N ASN A 8 25.45 -34.38 -45.14
CA ASN A 8 25.55 -32.92 -45.13
C ASN A 8 24.23 -32.23 -44.77
N SER A 9 23.09 -32.78 -45.21
CA SER A 9 21.76 -32.25 -44.88
C SER A 9 21.43 -32.37 -43.39
N ALA A 10 21.90 -33.45 -42.76
CA ALA A 10 21.66 -33.68 -41.34
C ALA A 10 22.53 -32.76 -40.45
N ARG A 11 23.74 -32.41 -40.92
CA ARG A 11 24.59 -31.40 -40.29
C ARG A 11 23.98 -30.00 -40.36
N LEU A 12 23.39 -29.63 -41.50
CA LEU A 12 22.67 -28.37 -41.64
C LEU A 12 21.47 -28.29 -40.68
N ALA A 13 20.65 -29.35 -40.63
CA ALA A 13 19.50 -29.42 -39.73
C ALA A 13 19.90 -29.29 -38.25
N LEU A 14 21.00 -29.93 -37.84
CA LEU A 14 21.54 -29.79 -36.48
C LEU A 14 22.08 -28.40 -36.22
N GLY A 15 22.77 -27.79 -37.19
CA GLY A 15 23.22 -26.41 -37.08
C GLY A 15 22.06 -25.45 -36.83
N THR A 16 20.98 -25.57 -37.62
CA THR A 16 19.76 -24.78 -37.42
C THR A 16 19.09 -25.07 -36.08
N PHE A 17 19.02 -26.34 -35.66
CA PHE A 17 18.46 -26.72 -34.37
C PHE A 17 19.25 -26.12 -33.20
N TRP A 18 20.58 -26.16 -33.24
CA TRP A 18 21.44 -25.56 -32.23
C TRP A 18 21.27 -24.04 -32.14
N VAL A 19 21.12 -23.37 -33.28
CA VAL A 19 20.83 -21.93 -33.31
C VAL A 19 19.48 -21.63 -32.64
N VAL A 20 18.44 -22.41 -32.93
CA VAL A 20 17.13 -22.26 -32.28
C VAL A 20 17.23 -22.46 -30.76
N ILE A 21 17.95 -23.49 -30.31
CA ILE A 21 18.15 -23.74 -28.88
C ILE A 21 18.88 -22.56 -28.21
N ILE A 22 19.93 -22.02 -28.83
CA ILE A 22 20.66 -20.86 -28.29
C ILE A 22 19.76 -19.63 -28.19
N ILE A 23 18.90 -19.38 -29.19
CA ILE A 23 17.96 -18.24 -29.15
C ILE A 23 16.97 -18.42 -27.99
N ILE A 24 16.35 -19.61 -27.87
CA ILE A 24 15.37 -19.87 -26.81
C ILE A 24 15.99 -19.75 -25.42
N THR A 25 17.17 -20.34 -25.20
CA THR A 25 17.86 -20.25 -23.90
C THR A 25 18.27 -18.82 -23.59
N SER A 26 18.79 -18.08 -24.57
CA SER A 26 19.16 -16.67 -24.40
C SER A 26 17.95 -15.81 -24.05
N THR A 27 16.85 -15.91 -24.79
CA THR A 27 15.61 -15.16 -24.51
C THR A 27 15.05 -15.52 -23.13
N TYR A 28 15.02 -16.80 -22.77
CA TYR A 28 14.58 -17.23 -21.45
C TYR A 28 15.46 -16.67 -20.32
N THR A 29 16.79 -16.72 -20.48
CA THR A 29 17.71 -16.16 -19.47
C THR A 29 17.56 -14.64 -19.33
N ALA A 30 17.30 -13.93 -20.43
CA ALA A 30 17.10 -12.48 -20.41
C ALA A 30 15.80 -12.07 -19.72
N ASP A 31 14.69 -12.75 -20.03
CA ASP A 31 13.39 -12.49 -19.41
C ASP A 31 13.40 -12.83 -17.91
N LEU A 32 13.98 -13.98 -17.56
CA LEU A 32 14.20 -14.35 -16.17
C LEU A 32 15.03 -13.31 -15.41
N ALA A 33 16.13 -12.82 -15.99
CA ALA A 33 16.96 -11.78 -15.38
C ALA A 33 16.20 -10.46 -15.21
N ALA A 34 15.34 -10.08 -16.17
CA ALA A 34 14.50 -8.89 -16.06
C ALA A 34 13.50 -9.02 -14.89
N VAL A 35 12.82 -10.17 -14.77
CA VAL A 35 11.88 -10.42 -13.68
C VAL A 35 12.59 -10.45 -12.31
N LEU A 36 13.79 -11.02 -12.24
CA LEU A 36 14.56 -11.10 -10.99
C LEU A 36 15.14 -9.76 -10.54
N THR A 37 15.40 -8.84 -11.47
CA THR A 37 15.93 -7.50 -11.15
C THR A 37 14.83 -6.53 -10.72
N VAL A 38 13.58 -6.73 -11.17
CA VAL A 38 12.44 -5.90 -10.77
C VAL A 38 11.95 -6.31 -9.38
N ASN A 39 12.54 -5.72 -8.34
CA ASN A 39 12.00 -5.74 -6.98
C ASN A 39 11.04 -4.56 -6.78
N THR A 40 9.84 -4.63 -7.37
CA THR A 40 8.80 -3.66 -7.01
C THR A 40 8.24 -4.04 -5.66
N GLN A 41 8.59 -3.29 -4.61
CA GLN A 41 7.84 -3.38 -3.35
C GLN A 41 6.40 -2.94 -3.66
N LYS A 42 5.45 -3.87 -3.64
CA LYS A 42 4.04 -3.53 -3.77
C LYS A 42 3.61 -2.83 -2.49
N GLU A 43 3.26 -1.55 -2.59
CA GLU A 43 2.75 -0.79 -1.45
C GLU A 43 1.49 -1.48 -0.90
N PRO A 44 1.39 -1.70 0.43
CA PRO A 44 0.29 -2.45 1.03
C PRO A 44 -1.05 -1.71 0.91
N ILE A 45 -1.01 -0.37 0.86
CA ILE A 45 -2.18 0.50 0.71
C ILE A 45 -1.89 1.62 -0.28
N ASN A 46 -2.74 1.75 -1.31
CA ASN A 46 -2.64 2.86 -2.26
C ASN A 46 -3.81 3.82 -2.16
N THR A 47 -4.96 3.32 -1.68
CA THR A 47 -6.20 4.10 -1.57
C THR A 47 -6.86 3.96 -0.22
N LEU A 48 -7.63 4.98 0.14
CA LEU A 48 -8.45 4.99 1.34
C LEU A 48 -9.49 3.85 1.33
N ALA A 49 -10.02 3.50 0.15
CA ALA A 49 -10.97 2.39 -0.03
C ALA A 49 -10.33 1.01 0.25
N GLU A 50 -9.09 0.80 -0.22
CA GLU A 50 -8.34 -0.41 0.09
C GLU A 50 -8.04 -0.53 1.60
N LEU A 51 -7.79 0.60 2.27
CA LEU A 51 -7.60 0.62 3.72
C LEU A 51 -8.90 0.27 4.47
N ALA A 52 -10.05 0.77 4.03
CA ALA A 52 -11.34 0.44 4.64
C ALA A 52 -11.75 -1.02 4.44
N SER A 53 -11.37 -1.63 3.30
CA SER A 53 -11.75 -3.00 2.98
C SER A 53 -10.92 -4.07 3.72
N GLN A 54 -9.74 -3.71 4.25
CA GLN A 54 -8.85 -4.66 4.89
C GLN A 54 -8.92 -4.55 6.42
N SER A 55 -8.78 -5.67 7.12
CA SER A 55 -8.75 -5.72 8.59
C SER A 55 -7.33 -5.75 9.18
N ASP A 56 -6.31 -5.89 8.33
CA ASP A 56 -4.93 -6.14 8.78
C ASP A 56 -4.19 -4.86 9.18
N ILE A 57 -4.57 -3.72 8.59
CA ILE A 57 -3.95 -2.42 8.83
C ILE A 57 -5.02 -1.48 9.36
N LEU A 58 -4.83 -1.00 10.58
CA LEU A 58 -5.78 -0.13 11.26
C LEU A 58 -5.42 1.36 11.05
N PRO A 59 -6.40 2.25 10.79
CA PRO A 59 -6.18 3.69 10.60
C PRO A 59 -5.92 4.47 11.91
N LEU A 60 -4.83 5.21 11.99
CA LEU A 60 -4.46 6.06 13.12
C LEU A 60 -4.47 7.53 12.71
N ILE A 61 -5.02 8.41 13.54
CA ILE A 61 -4.99 9.87 13.36
C ILE A 61 -4.33 10.53 14.58
N ASP A 62 -3.56 11.60 14.34
CA ASP A 62 -3.12 12.52 15.40
C ASP A 62 -4.22 13.56 15.64
N PHE A 63 -4.62 13.70 16.90
CA PHE A 63 -5.69 14.61 17.31
C PHE A 63 -5.23 16.05 17.58
N ARG A 64 -3.92 16.36 17.52
CA ARG A 64 -3.45 17.75 17.68
C ARG A 64 -4.09 18.69 16.67
N GLY A 65 -4.82 19.69 17.18
CA GLY A 65 -5.44 20.74 16.36
C GLY A 65 -6.63 20.28 15.52
N SER A 66 -7.14 19.06 15.74
CA SER A 66 -8.46 18.68 15.21
C SER A 66 -9.51 19.58 15.89
N PRO A 67 -10.46 20.18 15.14
CA PRO A 67 -11.63 20.80 15.73
C PRO A 67 -12.46 19.69 16.38
N ILE A 68 -12.13 19.35 17.61
CA ILE A 68 -13.06 18.62 18.46
C ILE A 68 -14.03 19.70 18.95
N PRO A 69 -15.35 19.52 18.86
CA PRO A 69 -16.24 20.26 19.73
C PRO A 69 -15.73 19.97 21.14
N ASN A 70 -15.33 20.98 21.89
CA ASN A 70 -15.19 20.81 23.32
C ASN A 70 -16.60 20.47 23.81
N ASN A 71 -16.95 19.18 23.84
CA ASN A 71 -17.99 18.65 24.72
C ASN A 71 -17.39 18.56 26.13
N ASP A 72 -16.70 19.62 26.55
CA ASP A 72 -16.66 19.93 27.95
C ASP A 72 -18.06 20.46 28.21
N ASP A 73 -18.85 19.65 28.89
CA ASP A 73 -20.19 19.96 29.35
C ASP A 73 -20.15 21.29 30.12
N ASP A 74 -20.40 22.42 29.45
CA ASP A 74 -20.77 23.69 30.06
C ASP A 74 -22.22 23.60 30.61
N ASN A 75 -22.56 22.47 31.23
CA ASN A 75 -23.71 22.35 32.13
C ASN A 75 -23.26 22.84 33.52
N ASN A 76 -22.83 24.09 33.59
CA ASN A 76 -23.05 24.88 34.79
C ASN A 76 -24.30 25.72 34.52
N ASP A 77 -25.44 25.04 34.56
CA ASP A 77 -26.67 25.65 35.04
C ASP A 77 -26.47 25.95 36.54
N ASP A 78 -25.68 26.98 36.84
CA ASP A 78 -25.77 27.68 38.12
C ASP A 78 -26.76 28.82 37.92
N ASP A 79 -28.04 28.44 37.91
CA ASP A 79 -29.12 29.31 38.35
C ASP A 79 -28.82 29.68 39.82
N ASP A 80 -28.33 30.90 40.05
CA ASP A 80 -28.47 31.59 41.33
C ASP A 80 -28.62 33.09 41.05
N ASP A 81 -29.89 33.48 40.97
CA ASP A 81 -30.55 34.70 41.45
C ASP A 81 -29.70 35.94 41.84
N ASP A 82 -30.22 37.06 41.35
CA ASP A 82 -30.30 38.39 41.97
C ASP A 82 -29.00 39.16 42.28
N ASP A 83 -28.80 40.26 41.55
CA ASP A 83 -28.92 41.59 42.18
C ASP A 83 -29.18 42.65 41.10
N ASP A 84 -30.27 43.37 41.32
CA ASP A 84 -30.64 44.62 40.67
C ASP A 84 -29.49 45.65 40.76
N ASP A 85 -29.29 46.44 39.71
CA ASP A 85 -29.19 47.88 39.84
C ASP A 85 -29.48 48.52 38.47
N ASP A 86 -30.54 49.31 38.49
CA ASP A 86 -31.01 50.21 37.44
C ASP A 86 -29.94 51.24 37.02
N ASP A 87 -29.96 51.68 35.77
CA ASP A 87 -30.33 53.06 35.42
C ASP A 87 -30.02 53.36 33.93
N ASP A 88 -31.11 53.74 33.26
CA ASP A 88 -31.26 54.82 32.26
C ASP A 88 -30.63 54.73 30.86
N ASP A 89 -31.54 54.49 29.90
CA ASP A 89 -31.88 55.33 28.75
C ASP A 89 -30.73 55.97 27.94
N ASP A 90 -30.64 55.60 26.66
CA ASP A 90 -30.95 56.57 25.60
C ASP A 90 -31.20 55.82 24.27
N ASP A 91 -32.37 56.12 23.71
CA ASP A 91 -32.77 55.85 22.33
C ASP A 91 -31.74 56.45 21.35
N ASP A 92 -31.27 55.64 20.40
CA ASP A 92 -30.93 56.14 19.07
C ASP A 92 -31.24 55.04 18.05
N ASP A 93 -32.47 55.14 17.52
CA ASP A 93 -32.88 54.56 16.25
C ASP A 93 -32.02 55.16 15.12
N ASP A 94 -30.97 54.45 14.70
CA ASP A 94 -30.39 54.63 13.37
C ASP A 94 -30.59 53.35 12.54
N ASP A 95 -31.72 53.38 11.82
CA ASP A 95 -32.09 52.54 10.69
C ASP A 95 -31.11 52.77 9.53
N ASP A 96 -30.02 52.00 9.49
CA ASP A 96 -29.22 51.81 8.29
C ASP A 96 -29.42 50.39 7.77
N GLY A 97 -30.40 50.25 6.89
CA GLY A 97 -30.59 49.09 6.04
C GLY A 97 -29.31 48.76 5.28
N ASN A 98 -28.75 47.59 5.58
CA ASN A 98 -27.99 46.82 4.62
C ASN A 98 -28.31 45.35 4.83
N ASP A 99 -29.21 44.89 3.97
CA ASP A 99 -29.49 43.49 3.69
C ASP A 99 -28.18 42.79 3.30
N ASP A 100 -27.67 41.94 4.17
CA ASP A 100 -26.86 40.76 3.81
C ASP A 100 -26.95 39.75 4.96
N GLU A 101 -28.19 39.39 5.29
CA GLU A 101 -28.51 38.24 6.14
C GLU A 101 -28.38 36.95 5.30
N SER A 102 -27.15 36.62 4.89
CA SER A 102 -26.81 35.31 4.36
C SER A 102 -25.54 34.81 5.04
N GLY A 103 -25.70 34.19 6.20
CA GLY A 103 -24.54 33.61 6.90
C GLY A 103 -24.79 32.98 8.27
N LYS A 104 -26.05 32.89 8.73
CA LYS A 104 -26.39 32.29 10.03
C LYS A 104 -27.06 30.91 9.94
N GLU A 105 -27.09 30.27 8.78
CA GLU A 105 -27.54 28.87 8.62
C GLU A 105 -26.39 27.85 8.50
N GLY A 106 -25.14 28.26 8.75
CA GLY A 106 -23.98 27.36 8.56
C GLY A 106 -23.39 26.72 9.82
N ARG A 107 -23.92 27.00 11.02
CA ARG A 107 -23.25 26.65 12.29
C ARG A 107 -23.92 25.55 13.12
N GLU A 108 -25.18 25.22 12.84
CA GLU A 108 -25.87 24.07 13.45
C GLU A 108 -25.97 22.83 12.53
N GLU A 109 -25.42 22.88 11.32
CA GLU A 109 -25.39 21.71 10.42
C GLU A 109 -24.08 20.92 10.47
N ALA A 110 -23.04 21.41 11.18
CA ALA A 110 -21.73 20.76 11.23
C ALA A 110 -21.66 19.56 12.21
N GLU A 111 -22.68 19.31 13.04
CA GLU A 111 -22.72 18.18 13.98
C GLU A 111 -23.65 17.02 13.57
N ASN A 112 -24.30 17.09 12.40
CA ASN A 112 -25.07 15.96 11.84
C ASN A 112 -24.69 15.60 10.39
N GLU A 113 -23.57 16.10 9.87
CA GLU A 113 -22.94 15.46 8.71
C GLU A 113 -22.21 14.19 9.16
N THR A 114 -23.00 13.20 9.56
CA THR A 114 -22.59 11.79 9.49
C THR A 114 -22.01 11.57 8.10
N ALA A 115 -20.68 11.39 8.03
CA ALA A 115 -19.88 11.15 6.83
C ALA A 115 -20.76 10.69 5.66
N THR A 116 -21.05 11.62 4.73
CA THR A 116 -21.99 11.47 3.62
C THR A 116 -21.61 10.29 2.74
N SER A 117 -22.07 9.09 3.13
CA SER A 117 -21.96 7.79 2.43
C SER A 117 -20.53 7.30 2.10
N GLY A 118 -20.33 5.98 2.22
CA GLY A 118 -19.13 5.30 1.69
C GLY A 118 -17.94 5.17 2.64
N VAL A 119 -16.75 5.08 2.06
CA VAL A 119 -15.46 4.66 2.67
C VAL A 119 -15.12 5.38 3.98
N TYR A 120 -15.47 6.66 4.11
CA TYR A 120 -15.18 7.45 5.32
C TYR A 120 -15.94 6.97 6.55
N LYS A 121 -17.17 6.47 6.39
CA LYS A 121 -17.96 5.91 7.50
C LYS A 121 -17.34 4.61 8.01
N ASP A 122 -16.87 3.78 7.09
CA ASP A 122 -16.21 2.51 7.41
C ASP A 122 -14.93 2.77 8.20
N ILE A 123 -14.11 3.74 7.77
CA ILE A 123 -12.89 4.13 8.47
C ILE A 123 -13.20 4.79 9.82
N ALA A 124 -14.21 5.66 9.90
CA ALA A 124 -14.64 6.25 11.17
C ALA A 124 -15.07 5.18 12.18
N SER A 125 -15.75 4.12 11.71
CA SER A 125 -16.13 3.00 12.58
C SER A 125 -14.93 2.20 13.08
N LEU A 126 -13.89 2.05 12.25
CA LEU A 126 -12.62 1.41 12.65
C LEU A 126 -11.84 2.27 13.65
N MET A 127 -11.88 3.59 13.52
CA MET A 127 -11.19 4.53 14.41
C MET A 127 -11.81 4.63 15.81
N LYS A 128 -13.11 4.31 15.97
CA LYS A 128 -13.82 4.44 17.25
C LYS A 128 -13.20 3.65 18.40
N ASN A 129 -12.59 2.50 18.09
CA ASN A 129 -12.02 1.59 19.09
C ASN A 129 -10.49 1.72 19.24
N MET A 130 -9.88 2.74 18.63
CA MET A 130 -8.42 2.92 18.64
C MET A 130 -7.94 3.99 19.61
N PRO A 131 -6.69 3.88 20.10
CA PRO A 131 -6.10 4.88 20.97
C PRO A 131 -5.98 6.21 20.22
N LYS A 132 -6.49 7.27 20.83
CA LYS A 132 -6.32 8.63 20.34
C LYS A 132 -4.91 9.09 20.69
N VAL A 133 -4.10 9.36 19.68
CA VAL A 133 -2.72 9.81 19.87
C VAL A 133 -2.67 11.32 19.71
N THR A 134 -1.94 11.98 20.61
CA THR A 134 -1.77 13.44 20.63
C THR A 134 -0.34 13.86 20.31
N ASP A 135 0.54 12.93 19.94
CA ASP A 135 1.92 13.23 19.55
C ASP A 135 2.34 12.48 18.30
N THR A 136 2.96 13.22 17.37
CA THR A 136 3.46 12.68 16.11
C THR A 136 4.59 11.66 16.31
N VAL A 137 5.37 11.79 17.39
CA VAL A 137 6.44 10.84 17.72
C VAL A 137 5.85 9.52 18.22
N GLU A 138 4.82 9.58 19.05
CA GLU A 138 4.08 8.40 19.49
C GLU A 138 3.36 7.71 18.33
N ALA A 139 2.73 8.49 17.44
CA ALA A 139 2.08 7.97 16.24
C ALA A 139 3.07 7.24 15.34
N ARG A 140 4.27 7.81 15.13
CA ARG A 140 5.36 7.18 14.37
C ARG A 140 5.73 5.82 14.94
N LYS A 141 5.89 5.73 16.26
CA LYS A 141 6.26 4.49 16.95
C LYS A 141 5.17 3.42 16.81
N LEU A 142 3.90 3.80 16.93
CA LEU A 142 2.77 2.88 16.80
C LEU A 142 2.62 2.34 15.38
N VAL A 143 2.85 3.18 14.37
CA VAL A 143 2.87 2.76 12.96
C VAL A 143 3.94 1.70 12.72
N GLU A 144 5.15 1.91 13.25
CA GLU A 144 6.27 0.98 13.12
C GLU A 144 6.04 -0.33 13.89
N GLU A 145 5.57 -0.26 15.14
CA GLU A 145 5.43 -1.45 16.00
C GLU A 145 4.16 -2.27 15.73
N ARG A 146 3.05 -1.62 15.35
CA ARG A 146 1.73 -2.25 15.22
C ARG A 146 1.21 -2.36 13.78
N ASN A 147 2.02 -1.97 12.78
CA ASN A 147 1.65 -2.01 11.36
C ASN A 147 0.32 -1.29 11.08
N MET A 148 0.24 -0.04 11.56
CA MET A 148 -0.94 0.83 11.41
C MET A 148 -0.76 1.80 10.24
N ALA A 149 -1.85 2.36 9.72
CA ALA A 149 -1.81 3.39 8.70
C ALA A 149 -2.00 4.77 9.35
N TYR A 150 -1.02 5.66 9.24
CA TYR A 150 -1.18 7.04 9.73
C TYR A 150 -1.90 7.91 8.69
N LEU A 151 -2.99 8.55 9.12
CA LEU A 151 -3.75 9.52 8.36
C LEU A 151 -3.46 10.91 8.94
N GLY A 152 -3.03 11.82 8.07
CA GLY A 152 -2.68 13.18 8.45
C GLY A 152 -2.48 14.07 7.23
N ASP A 153 -2.05 15.31 7.47
CA ASP A 153 -1.79 16.26 6.40
C ASP A 153 -0.57 15.82 5.55
N MET A 154 -0.65 16.09 4.25
CA MET A 154 0.38 15.73 3.28
C MET A 154 1.73 16.35 3.64
N SER A 155 1.74 17.61 4.11
CA SER A 155 2.97 18.32 4.49
C SER A 155 3.74 17.61 5.62
N GLN A 156 3.00 17.07 6.60
CA GLN A 156 3.56 16.34 7.73
C GLN A 156 4.03 14.95 7.29
N ILE A 157 3.22 14.25 6.50
CA ILE A 157 3.57 12.91 6.00
C ILE A 157 4.81 12.96 5.11
N ASP A 158 4.89 13.93 4.20
CA ASP A 158 6.05 14.07 3.31
C ASP A 158 7.34 14.37 4.08
N TYR A 159 7.24 15.14 5.18
CA TYR A 159 8.37 15.36 6.07
C TYR A 159 8.80 14.06 6.78
N LEU A 160 7.85 13.32 7.37
CA LEU A 160 8.10 12.06 8.08
C LEU A 160 8.68 10.98 7.18
N VAL A 161 8.12 10.82 5.98
CA VAL A 161 8.59 9.87 4.97
C VAL A 161 9.98 10.27 4.47
N GLY A 162 10.23 11.57 4.32
CA GLY A 162 11.53 12.06 3.90
C GLY A 162 12.65 11.70 4.87
N GLU A 163 12.40 11.78 6.17
CA GLU A 163 13.40 11.44 7.21
C GLU A 163 13.80 9.96 7.20
N GLU A 164 12.84 9.04 6.98
CA GLU A 164 13.05 7.58 7.05
C GLU A 164 12.41 6.81 5.87
N CYS A 165 12.93 7.04 4.67
CA CYS A 165 12.45 6.43 3.41
C CYS A 165 12.43 4.89 3.35
N ASN A 166 13.17 4.21 4.22
CA ASN A 166 13.22 2.74 4.25
C ASN A 166 12.11 2.13 5.10
N LYS A 167 11.44 2.92 5.95
CA LYS A 167 10.43 2.45 6.91
C LYS A 167 9.03 2.90 6.54
N PHE A 168 8.89 4.15 6.11
CA PHE A 168 7.59 4.73 5.80
C PHE A 168 7.44 4.99 4.32
N VAL A 169 6.23 4.79 3.81
CA VAL A 169 5.86 5.07 2.43
C VAL A 169 4.54 5.80 2.44
N ARG A 170 4.48 6.93 1.72
CA ARG A 170 3.24 7.65 1.49
C ARG A 170 2.41 6.95 0.43
N ALA A 171 1.12 6.73 0.72
CA ALA A 171 0.14 6.24 -0.25
C ALA A 171 -0.08 7.26 -1.39
N LYS A 172 -0.31 6.76 -2.60
CA LYS A 172 -0.43 7.62 -3.79
C LYS A 172 -1.70 8.49 -3.80
N SER A 173 -2.81 8.03 -3.23
CA SER A 173 -4.06 8.77 -3.27
C SER A 173 -4.14 9.85 -2.19
N VAL A 174 -4.56 11.05 -2.57
CA VAL A 174 -5.02 12.09 -1.65
C VAL A 174 -6.55 12.03 -1.61
N PHE A 175 -7.13 12.00 -0.41
CA PHE A 175 -8.58 11.82 -0.22
C PHE A 175 -9.31 13.11 0.14
N ASN A 176 -8.60 14.15 0.58
CA ASN A 176 -9.14 15.48 0.81
C ASN A 176 -8.06 16.53 0.52
N THR A 177 -8.46 17.65 -0.06
CA THR A 177 -7.59 18.81 -0.32
C THR A 177 -8.16 20.01 0.41
N GLY A 178 -7.50 20.43 1.48
CA GLY A 178 -7.81 21.67 2.19
C GLY A 178 -6.79 22.75 1.88
N ALA A 179 -7.20 24.02 1.93
CA ALA A 179 -6.29 25.15 1.89
C ALA A 179 -5.97 25.61 3.32
N LEU A 180 -4.70 25.88 3.60
CA LEU A 180 -4.29 26.55 4.83
C LEU A 180 -4.44 28.07 4.65
N GLY A 181 -4.97 28.74 5.67
CA GLY A 181 -5.18 30.18 5.67
C GLY A 181 -4.70 30.83 6.96
N PHE A 182 -4.35 32.11 6.89
CA PHE A 182 -4.12 32.91 8.08
C PHE A 182 -5.46 33.36 8.64
N ILE A 183 -5.62 33.21 9.96
CA ILE A 183 -6.84 33.61 10.66
C ILE A 183 -6.62 35.02 11.22
N VAL A 184 -7.56 35.92 10.96
CA VAL A 184 -7.55 37.29 11.50
C VAL A 184 -8.93 37.62 12.09
N PRO A 185 -9.02 38.56 13.04
CA PRO A 185 -10.30 39.01 13.59
C PRO A 185 -11.23 39.57 12.50
N LYS A 186 -12.54 39.38 12.69
CA LYS A 186 -13.56 39.94 11.78
C LYS A 186 -13.43 41.46 11.72
N GLY A 187 -13.47 42.03 10.52
CA GLY A 187 -13.36 43.49 10.31
C GLY A 187 -11.93 44.05 10.37
N ALA A 188 -10.89 43.20 10.38
CA ALA A 188 -9.51 43.67 10.43
C ALA A 188 -9.17 44.60 9.23
N PRO A 189 -8.74 45.86 9.46
CA PRO A 189 -8.50 46.84 8.38
C PRO A 189 -7.30 46.49 7.49
N TYR A 190 -6.46 45.54 7.92
CA TYR A 190 -5.28 45.08 7.18
C TYR A 190 -5.54 43.81 6.35
N LEU A 191 -6.72 43.19 6.43
CA LEU A 191 -7.02 41.91 5.75
C LEU A 191 -6.76 42.00 4.24
N ASP A 192 -7.28 43.04 3.59
CA ASP A 192 -7.12 43.23 2.14
C ASP A 192 -5.67 43.48 1.73
N ALA A 193 -4.94 44.25 2.54
CA ALA A 193 -3.52 44.49 2.31
C ALA A 193 -2.71 43.20 2.44
N PHE A 194 -3.03 42.37 3.44
CA PHE A 194 -2.38 41.10 3.71
C PHE A 194 -2.63 40.08 2.59
N ASN A 195 -3.89 39.91 2.17
CA ASN A 195 -4.26 39.03 1.06
C ASN A 195 -3.54 39.41 -0.24
N ARG A 196 -3.44 40.70 -0.56
CA ARG A 196 -2.70 41.17 -1.74
C ARG A 196 -1.21 40.82 -1.67
N ILE A 197 -0.59 40.88 -0.49
CA ILE A 197 0.82 40.51 -0.32
C ILE A 197 1.00 38.99 -0.46
N ILE A 198 0.10 38.19 0.11
CA ILE A 198 0.13 36.73 -0.03
C ILE A 198 0.05 36.31 -1.50
N VAL A 199 -0.87 36.88 -2.27
CA VAL A 199 -0.99 36.59 -3.71
C VAL A 199 0.29 36.95 -4.44
N LYS A 200 0.90 38.11 -4.17
CA LYS A 200 2.19 38.49 -4.76
C LYS A 200 3.32 37.52 -4.39
N LEU A 201 3.33 36.99 -3.17
CA LEU A 201 4.31 35.99 -2.74
C LEU A 201 4.13 34.67 -3.50
N LEU A 202 2.88 34.23 -3.72
CA LEU A 202 2.56 33.05 -4.53
C LEU A 202 2.98 33.25 -5.99
N GLU A 203 2.61 34.38 -6.61
CA GLU A 203 2.97 34.71 -8.00
C GLU A 203 4.49 34.82 -8.22
N SER A 204 5.22 35.31 -7.20
CA SER A 204 6.68 35.43 -7.27
C SER A 204 7.43 34.10 -7.25
N GLY A 205 6.78 33.00 -6.82
CA GLY A 205 7.41 31.69 -6.63
C GLY A 205 8.34 31.59 -5.43
N ILE A 206 8.46 32.64 -4.60
CA ILE A 206 9.29 32.61 -3.37
C ILE A 206 8.79 31.53 -2.40
N LEU A 207 7.47 31.32 -2.33
CA LEU A 207 6.89 30.28 -1.49
C LEU A 207 7.30 28.88 -1.97
N ASP A 208 7.39 28.64 -3.28
CA ASP A 208 7.89 27.37 -3.83
C ASP A 208 9.37 27.18 -3.52
N GLU A 209 10.16 28.25 -3.57
CA GLU A 209 11.57 28.22 -3.18
C GLU A 209 11.74 27.86 -1.70
N TRP A 210 10.94 28.46 -0.82
CA TRP A 210 10.93 28.13 0.60
C TRP A 210 10.46 26.70 0.84
N HIS A 211 9.40 26.26 0.17
CA HIS A 211 8.92 24.89 0.26
C HIS A 211 10.02 23.90 -0.13
N ARG A 212 10.66 24.10 -1.28
CA ARG A 212 11.81 23.28 -1.71
C ARG A 212 12.97 23.35 -0.71
N LYS A 213 13.23 24.51 -0.12
CA LYS A 213 14.28 24.63 0.91
C LYS A 213 13.94 23.74 2.10
N TRP A 214 12.77 23.87 2.70
CA TRP A 214 12.44 23.17 3.94
C TRP A 214 12.08 21.68 3.75
N TRP A 215 11.55 21.29 2.58
CA TRP A 215 11.11 19.91 2.28
C TRP A 215 12.00 19.16 1.28
N SER A 216 13.03 19.79 0.69
CA SER A 216 13.95 19.14 -0.27
C SER A 216 15.41 19.45 0.07
N HIS A 217 15.89 18.87 1.17
CA HIS A 217 17.31 18.82 1.54
C HIS A 217 17.91 17.42 1.34
N ASP A 218 19.24 17.35 1.21
CA ASP A 218 20.05 16.13 1.02
C ASP A 218 19.91 15.20 2.25
N GLY A 219 18.79 14.49 2.33
CA GLY A 219 18.39 13.67 3.47
C GLY A 219 16.89 13.40 3.54
N LEU A 220 16.05 14.29 3.01
CA LEU A 220 14.58 14.16 3.01
C LEU A 220 13.99 13.71 1.68
N THR A 221 14.73 13.79 0.57
CA THR A 221 14.21 13.27 -0.69
C THR A 221 14.46 11.76 -0.77
N CYS A 222 13.39 10.97 -0.65
CA CYS A 222 13.46 9.55 -0.98
C CYS A 222 13.83 9.40 -2.45
N LYS A 223 15.10 9.10 -2.73
CA LYS A 223 15.51 8.76 -4.08
C LYS A 223 14.68 7.54 -4.52
N PRO A 224 14.17 7.51 -5.75
CA PRO A 224 13.42 6.36 -6.26
C PRO A 224 14.25 5.07 -6.24
N GLU A 225 15.57 5.21 -6.14
CA GLU A 225 16.54 4.14 -5.87
C GLU A 225 16.25 3.35 -4.57
N ALA A 226 15.60 3.95 -3.57
CA ALA A 226 15.14 3.23 -2.37
C ALA A 226 13.86 2.40 -2.62
N ARG A 227 13.03 2.78 -3.61
CA ARG A 227 11.83 2.03 -4.03
C ARG A 227 12.17 0.91 -5.03
N LEU A 228 13.19 1.11 -5.85
CA LEU A 228 13.87 0.04 -6.59
C LEU A 228 14.80 -0.69 -5.63
N GLY A 229 14.21 -1.49 -4.74
CA GLY A 229 14.89 -2.09 -3.59
C GLY A 229 16.32 -2.48 -3.90
N THR A 230 17.27 -1.86 -3.18
CA THR A 230 18.70 -2.09 -3.29
C THR A 230 18.95 -3.59 -3.32
N GLY A 231 19.38 -4.10 -4.49
CA GLY A 231 19.40 -5.51 -4.88
C GLY A 231 19.20 -6.49 -3.73
N LYS A 232 17.93 -6.86 -3.45
CA LYS A 232 17.61 -7.86 -2.45
C LYS A 232 18.30 -9.15 -2.88
N ASN A 233 19.30 -9.60 -2.12
CA ASN A 233 20.02 -10.83 -2.41
C ASN A 233 19.00 -11.95 -2.64
N LEU A 234 19.08 -12.62 -3.79
CA LEU A 234 18.11 -13.62 -4.19
C LEU A 234 18.22 -14.80 -3.21
N GLY A 235 17.32 -14.85 -2.24
CA GLY A 235 17.32 -15.88 -1.22
C GLY A 235 17.15 -17.26 -1.84
N VAL A 236 17.84 -18.27 -1.29
CA VAL A 236 17.78 -19.67 -1.75
C VAL A 236 16.33 -20.21 -1.82
N ILE A 237 15.43 -19.66 -1.00
CA ILE A 237 13.99 -19.99 -1.01
C ILE A 237 13.34 -19.72 -2.37
N TYR A 238 13.73 -18.66 -3.08
CA TYR A 238 13.19 -18.32 -4.40
C TYR A 238 13.74 -19.23 -5.51
N LEU A 239 14.86 -19.91 -5.24
CA LEU A 239 15.47 -20.91 -6.11
C LEU A 239 15.10 -22.35 -5.71
N ALA A 240 14.13 -22.54 -4.81
CA ALA A 240 13.74 -23.87 -4.31
C ALA A 240 13.13 -24.77 -5.41
N GLY A 241 12.44 -24.18 -6.40
CA GLY A 241 11.74 -24.91 -7.47
C GLY A 241 12.62 -25.93 -8.22
N PRO A 242 13.78 -25.52 -8.78
CA PRO A 242 14.73 -26.43 -9.41
C PRO A 242 15.15 -27.62 -8.53
N PHE A 243 15.30 -27.43 -7.22
CA PHE A 243 15.66 -28.52 -6.31
C PHE A 243 14.53 -29.56 -6.17
N PHE A 244 13.28 -29.13 -6.12
CA PHE A 244 12.13 -30.05 -6.08
C PHE A 244 11.98 -30.84 -7.38
N VAL A 245 12.17 -30.17 -8.53
CA VAL A 245 12.13 -30.85 -9.85
C VAL A 245 13.25 -31.88 -9.95
N PHE A 246 14.46 -31.55 -9.50
CA PHE A 246 15.59 -32.47 -9.50
C PHE A 246 15.37 -33.68 -8.59
N ALA A 247 14.85 -33.44 -7.38
CA ALA A 247 14.51 -34.52 -6.44
C ALA A 247 13.42 -35.44 -7.02
N GLY A 248 12.38 -34.87 -7.65
CA GLY A 248 11.32 -35.63 -8.31
C GLY A 248 11.84 -36.47 -9.48
N ALA A 249 12.67 -35.89 -10.35
CA ALA A 249 13.26 -36.60 -11.48
C ALA A 249 14.16 -37.76 -11.03
N THR A 250 14.97 -37.54 -9.98
CA THR A 250 15.83 -38.57 -9.39
C THR A 250 14.99 -39.70 -8.78
N GLY A 251 13.92 -39.37 -8.05
CA GLY A 251 12.99 -40.34 -7.48
C GLY A 251 12.30 -41.19 -8.56
N LEU A 252 11.80 -40.57 -9.63
CA LEU A 252 11.24 -41.26 -10.79
C LEU A 252 12.28 -42.18 -11.45
N GLY A 253 13.52 -41.73 -11.60
CA GLY A 253 14.61 -42.55 -12.12
C GLY A 253 14.84 -43.82 -11.30
N PHE A 254 14.88 -43.70 -9.97
CA PHE A 254 15.00 -44.86 -9.08
C PHE A 254 13.79 -45.79 -9.14
N LEU A 255 12.57 -45.25 -9.28
CA LEU A 255 11.36 -46.05 -9.47
C LEU A 255 11.42 -46.86 -10.77
N PHE A 256 11.81 -46.23 -11.89
CA PHE A 256 11.98 -46.93 -13.16
C PHE A 256 13.07 -48.00 -13.09
N ALA A 257 14.22 -47.68 -12.49
CA ALA A 257 15.30 -48.65 -12.31
C ALA A 257 14.86 -49.83 -11.42
N GLY A 258 14.11 -49.56 -10.35
CA GLY A 258 13.54 -50.59 -9.49
C GLY A 258 12.52 -51.46 -10.23
N ALA A 259 11.64 -50.86 -11.03
CA ALA A 259 10.67 -51.58 -11.84
C ALA A 259 11.37 -52.48 -12.88
N GLU A 260 12.41 -51.98 -13.58
CA GLU A 260 13.21 -52.79 -14.50
C GLU A 260 13.91 -53.95 -13.79
N TRP A 261 14.47 -53.70 -12.60
CA TRP A 261 15.14 -54.73 -11.82
C TRP A 261 14.18 -55.85 -11.37
N VAL A 262 12.96 -55.48 -10.96
CA VAL A 262 11.87 -56.43 -10.62
C VAL A 262 11.41 -57.21 -11.87
N TRP A 263 11.30 -56.55 -13.02
CA TRP A 263 10.96 -57.21 -14.28
C TRP A 263 12.03 -58.19 -14.77
N LYS A 264 13.32 -57.85 -14.57
CA LYS A 264 14.45 -58.71 -14.93
C LYS A 264 14.74 -59.82 -13.91
N THR A 265 14.14 -59.80 -12.73
CA THR A 265 14.39 -60.87 -11.75
C THR A 265 13.72 -62.16 -12.23
N ASP A 266 14.51 -63.22 -12.36
CA ASP A 266 14.10 -64.54 -12.86
C ASP A 266 12.86 -65.12 -12.14
N LYS A 267 12.66 -64.75 -10.87
CA LYS A 267 11.47 -65.14 -10.08
C LYS A 267 10.17 -64.53 -10.64
N PHE A 268 10.20 -63.27 -11.07
CA PHE A 268 9.03 -62.58 -11.61
C PHE A 268 8.68 -63.10 -13.01
N GLN A 269 9.69 -63.35 -13.86
CA GLN A 269 9.52 -64.02 -15.15
C GLN A 269 8.89 -65.41 -14.99
N ARG A 270 9.30 -66.20 -13.98
CA ARG A 270 8.70 -67.51 -13.67
C ARG A 270 7.25 -67.41 -13.17
N VAL A 271 6.90 -66.39 -12.37
CA VAL A 271 5.52 -66.14 -11.92
C VAL A 271 4.62 -65.73 -13.08
N ILE A 272 5.10 -64.87 -13.97
CA ILE A 272 4.38 -64.50 -15.21
C ILE A 272 4.20 -65.73 -16.10
N ALA A 273 5.24 -66.54 -16.32
CA ALA A 273 5.14 -67.76 -17.11
C ALA A 273 4.16 -68.77 -16.49
N TYR A 274 4.13 -68.89 -15.15
CA TYR A 274 3.16 -69.73 -14.44
C TYR A 274 1.71 -69.24 -14.62
N PHE A 275 1.47 -67.93 -14.47
CA PHE A 275 0.13 -67.36 -14.69
C PHE A 275 -0.31 -67.46 -16.16
N TYR A 276 0.59 -67.19 -17.11
CA TYR A 276 0.33 -67.34 -18.54
C TYR A 276 0.00 -68.79 -18.92
N PHE A 277 0.74 -69.77 -18.37
CA PHE A 277 0.48 -71.19 -18.57
C PHE A 277 -0.85 -71.64 -17.95
N LYS A 278 -1.18 -71.15 -16.74
CA LYS A 278 -2.46 -71.41 -16.07
C LYS A 278 -3.65 -70.82 -16.85
N PHE A 279 -3.50 -69.61 -17.39
CA PHE A 279 -4.52 -68.94 -18.20
C PHE A 279 -4.74 -69.66 -19.55
N LYS A 280 -3.67 -70.17 -20.17
CA LYS A 280 -3.75 -70.96 -21.41
C LYS A 280 -4.46 -72.30 -21.21
N LYS A 281 -4.21 -73.00 -20.08
CA LYS A 281 -4.97 -74.21 -19.72
C LYS A 281 -6.45 -73.91 -19.43
N GLY A 282 -6.77 -72.76 -18.84
CA GLY A 282 -8.15 -72.33 -18.59
C GLY A 282 -8.98 -72.12 -19.86
N LYS A 283 -8.34 -71.72 -20.98
CA LYS A 283 -9.01 -71.58 -22.29
C LYS A 283 -9.17 -72.88 -23.09
N GLN A 284 -8.47 -73.96 -22.69
CA GLN A 284 -8.46 -75.23 -23.43
C GLN A 284 -9.44 -76.28 -22.87
N GLY A 285 -10.21 -75.90 -21.84
CA GLY A 285 -11.24 -76.73 -21.22
C GLY A 285 -12.68 -76.28 -21.50
N ASP A 286 -12.89 -75.37 -22.46
CA ASP A 286 -14.21 -74.79 -22.81
C ASP A 286 -14.55 -74.94 -24.31
N THR A 287 -13.95 -75.95 -24.96
CA THR A 287 -14.29 -76.48 -26.30
C THR A 287 -14.43 -77.98 -26.21
#